data_AF-A0A6V7IYI4-F1
#
_entry.id   AF-A0A6V7IYI4-F1
#
_cell.length_a   1.000
_cell.length_b   1.000
_cell.length_c   1.000
_cell.angle_alpha   90.00
_cell.angle_beta   90.00
_cell.angle_gamma   90.00
#
_symmetry.space_group_name_H-M   'P 1'
#
loop_
_entity.id
_entity.type
_entity.pdbx_description
1 polymer ?
#
loop_
_entity_poly.entity_id
_entity_poly.type
_entity_poly.pdbx_seq_one_letter_code
_entity_poly.pdbx_strand_id
1 'polypeptide(L)'
;PPQRFGPWQGTLLAQRIESQCLQYTHMSKNPPERVEGSEDCLYLNIYTNNDENSTELYPVTFYIHGGAFQYGDGGGQRPEYLMDRDFVLVTMNYRLGPL
;
A
#
# COMPACT_ATOMS: atom_id res chain seq x y z
N PRO A 1 6.58 16.05 9.15
CA PRO A 1 5.25 15.37 9.24
C PRO A 1 4.62 15.29 7.84
N PRO A 2 3.81 14.26 7.53
CA PRO A 2 3.10 14.23 6.25
C PRO A 2 2.19 15.46 6.13
N GLN A 3 2.16 16.04 4.93
CA GLN A 3 1.22 17.10 4.58
C GLN A 3 0.05 16.50 3.80
N ARG A 4 -1.10 17.17 3.81
CA ARG A 4 -2.25 16.75 3.01
C ARG A 4 -1.84 16.73 1.53
N PHE A 5 -2.24 15.69 0.82
CA PHE A 5 -2.11 15.68 -0.64
C PHE A 5 -2.94 16.82 -1.23
N GLY A 6 -2.40 17.50 -2.24
CA GLY A 6 -3.07 18.62 -2.89
C GLY A 6 -4.28 18.16 -3.71
N PRO A 7 -5.15 19.10 -4.13
CA PRO A 7 -6.19 18.78 -5.09
C PRO A 7 -5.56 18.32 -6.42
N TRP A 8 -6.18 17.36 -7.09
CA TRP A 8 -5.84 16.97 -8.46
C TRP A 8 -6.98 17.34 -9.41
N GLN A 9 -6.66 17.46 -10.70
CA GLN A 9 -7.65 17.67 -11.76
C GLN A 9 -7.93 16.36 -12.49
N GLY A 10 -9.19 16.12 -12.82
CA GLY A 10 -9.63 14.91 -13.52
C GLY A 10 -9.60 13.65 -12.64
N THR A 11 -9.51 12.49 -13.30
CA THR A 11 -9.50 11.18 -12.64
C THR A 11 -8.07 10.72 -12.38
N LEU A 12 -7.76 10.39 -11.14
CA LEU A 12 -6.50 9.73 -10.79
C LEU A 12 -6.61 8.23 -11.09
N LEU A 13 -5.76 7.72 -11.99
CA LEU A 13 -5.74 6.30 -12.34
C LEU A 13 -5.04 5.48 -11.25
N ALA A 14 -5.81 4.73 -10.47
CA ALA A 14 -5.34 3.87 -9.37
C ALA A 14 -5.44 2.37 -9.73
N GLN A 15 -4.79 1.97 -10.82
CA GLN A 15 -4.87 0.61 -11.38
C GLN A 15 -3.65 -0.27 -11.07
N ARG A 16 -2.63 0.30 -10.42
CA ARG A 16 -1.38 -0.39 -10.10
C ARG A 16 -0.96 -0.04 -8.67
N ILE A 17 -0.19 -0.95 -8.10
CA ILE A 17 0.49 -0.71 -6.84
C ILE A 17 1.64 0.26 -7.11
N GLU A 18 1.67 1.36 -6.35
CA GLU A 18 2.74 2.35 -6.41
C GLU A 18 3.99 1.89 -5.62
N SER A 19 5.10 2.60 -5.81
CA SER A 19 6.40 2.21 -5.25
C SER A 19 6.37 2.06 -3.72
N GLN A 20 7.05 1.03 -3.22
CA GLN A 20 7.34 0.87 -1.79
C GLN A 20 8.24 2.02 -1.29
N CYS A 21 8.22 2.28 0.01
CA CYS A 21 9.11 3.28 0.59
C CYS A 21 10.57 2.87 0.47
N LEU A 22 11.44 3.87 0.30
CA LEU A 22 12.88 3.69 0.20
C LEU A 22 13.41 2.88 1.39
N GLN A 23 14.01 1.74 1.11
CA GLN A 23 14.44 0.78 2.13
C GLN A 23 15.60 -0.08 1.66
N TYR A 24 16.22 -0.77 2.61
CA TYR A 24 17.22 -1.78 2.31
C TYR A 24 16.56 -3.16 2.24
N THR A 25 16.69 -3.84 1.11
CA THR A 25 16.18 -5.19 0.92
C THR A 25 16.96 -6.17 1.80
N HIS A 26 16.24 -7.00 2.54
CA HIS A 26 16.82 -8.08 3.34
C HIS A 26 16.98 -9.38 2.56
N MET A 27 16.59 -9.37 1.28
CA MET A 27 16.70 -10.50 0.37
C MET A 27 18.01 -10.45 -0.41
N SER A 28 18.59 -11.61 -0.72
CA SER A 28 19.77 -11.65 -1.60
C SER A 28 19.35 -11.33 -3.04
N LYS A 29 19.92 -10.27 -3.63
CA LYS A 29 19.69 -9.88 -5.04
C LYS A 29 20.96 -9.99 -5.88
N ASN A 30 20.79 -10.27 -7.17
CA ASN A 30 21.81 -10.22 -8.22
C ASN A 30 21.29 -9.33 -9.35
N PRO A 31 21.86 -8.13 -9.62
CA PRO A 31 23.07 -7.55 -9.01
C PRO A 31 22.90 -7.17 -7.53
N PRO A 32 24.00 -6.92 -6.79
CA PRO A 32 23.99 -6.74 -5.32
C PRO A 32 23.42 -5.39 -4.87
N GLU A 33 22.65 -4.69 -5.71
CA GLU A 33 21.94 -3.51 -5.30
C GLU A 33 20.86 -3.90 -4.29
N ARG A 34 20.98 -3.31 -3.11
CA ARG A 34 20.13 -3.64 -1.97
C ARG A 34 19.22 -2.50 -1.56
N VAL A 35 19.31 -1.33 -2.19
CA VAL A 35 18.37 -0.24 -1.97
C VAL A 35 17.24 -0.37 -2.97
N GLU A 36 16.00 -0.29 -2.51
CA GLU A 36 14.80 -0.35 -3.34
C GLU A 36 13.75 0.65 -2.88
N GLY A 37 12.80 0.96 -3.76
CA GLY A 37 11.68 1.87 -3.46
C GLY A 37 11.93 3.32 -3.85
N SER A 38 11.07 4.20 -3.33
CA SER A 38 11.03 5.64 -3.58
C SER A 38 10.74 6.41 -2.28
N GLU A 39 11.15 7.68 -2.19
CA GLU A 39 10.67 8.57 -1.11
C GLU A 39 9.22 9.02 -1.37
N ASP A 40 8.83 9.12 -2.64
CA ASP A 40 7.43 9.26 -3.05
C ASP A 40 6.75 7.89 -2.97
N CYS A 41 6.31 7.55 -1.76
CA CYS A 41 5.79 6.22 -1.43
C CYS A 41 4.52 6.25 -0.56
N LEU A 42 4.00 7.42 -0.19
CA LEU A 42 2.86 7.55 0.72
C LEU A 42 1.52 7.27 0.01
N TYR A 43 1.35 6.01 -0.38
CA TYR A 43 0.18 5.49 -1.06
C TYR A 43 -0.51 4.41 -0.22
N LEU A 44 -1.77 4.17 -0.53
CA LEU A 44 -2.56 3.07 0.01
C LEU A 44 -3.27 2.34 -1.13
N ASN A 45 -3.60 1.08 -0.89
CA ASN A 45 -4.41 0.25 -1.79
C ASN A 45 -5.72 -0.09 -1.09
N ILE A 46 -6.81 -0.12 -1.85
CA ILE A 46 -8.15 -0.44 -1.37
C ILE A 46 -8.66 -1.63 -2.16
N TYR A 47 -9.07 -2.67 -1.45
CA TYR A 47 -9.65 -3.89 -2.04
C TYR A 47 -11.03 -4.12 -1.44
N THR A 48 -11.99 -4.42 -2.30
CA THR A 48 -13.38 -4.73 -1.93
C THR A 48 -13.99 -5.62 -3.01
N ASN A 49 -14.89 -6.50 -2.61
CA ASN A 49 -15.74 -7.29 -3.51
C ASN A 49 -17.13 -6.67 -3.71
N ASN A 50 -17.39 -5.48 -3.14
CA ASN A 50 -18.67 -4.81 -3.20
C ASN A 50 -18.99 -4.32 -4.62
N ASP A 51 -20.27 -4.36 -4.99
CA ASP A 51 -20.78 -3.70 -6.19
C ASP A 51 -20.71 -2.18 -6.01
N GLU A 52 -20.20 -1.46 -7.00
CA GLU A 52 -20.11 0.01 -6.98
C GLU A 52 -21.48 0.69 -6.78
N ASN A 53 -22.59 0.00 -7.08
CA ASN A 53 -23.94 0.51 -6.93
C ASN A 53 -24.61 0.14 -5.59
N SER A 54 -23.93 -0.66 -4.75
CA SER A 54 -24.48 -1.06 -3.46
C SER A 54 -24.47 0.10 -2.46
N THR A 55 -25.56 0.23 -1.70
CA THR A 55 -25.66 1.19 -0.58
C THR A 55 -25.26 0.57 0.76
N GLU A 56 -24.92 -0.72 0.77
CA GLU A 56 -24.51 -1.43 1.98
C GLU A 56 -23.11 -1.01 2.43
N LEU A 57 -22.95 -0.79 3.73
CA LEU A 57 -21.67 -0.40 4.32
C LEU A 57 -20.96 -1.62 4.89
N TYR A 58 -19.74 -1.85 4.42
CA TYR A 58 -18.91 -2.97 4.85
C TYR A 58 -17.91 -2.55 5.93
N PRO A 59 -17.55 -3.45 6.86
CA PRO A 59 -16.48 -3.20 7.82
C PRO A 59 -15.16 -2.95 7.09
N VAL A 60 -14.37 -1.99 7.59
CA VAL A 60 -13.06 -1.64 7.03
C VAL A 60 -11.96 -2.19 7.91
N THR A 61 -11.12 -3.05 7.33
CA THR A 61 -9.88 -3.54 7.96
C THR A 61 -8.70 -2.75 7.45
N PHE A 62 -8.04 -2.03 8.35
CA PHE A 62 -6.86 -1.25 8.03
C PHE A 62 -5.60 -2.01 8.42
N TYR A 63 -4.82 -2.46 7.42
CA TYR A 63 -3.61 -3.25 7.61
C TYR A 63 -2.35 -2.38 7.55
N ILE A 64 -1.52 -2.51 8.58
CA ILE A 64 -0.20 -1.90 8.68
C ILE A 64 0.82 -3.02 8.61
N HIS A 65 1.70 -2.99 7.62
CA HIS A 65 2.70 -4.03 7.42
C HIS A 65 3.74 -4.04 8.55
N GLY A 66 4.36 -5.20 8.77
CA GLY A 66 5.49 -5.37 9.68
C GLY A 66 6.81 -4.89 9.07
N GLY A 67 7.93 -5.44 9.55
CA GLY A 67 9.28 -5.10 9.05
C GLY A 67 10.04 -4.08 9.89
N ALA A 68 9.74 -4.05 11.20
CA ALA A 68 10.50 -3.33 12.24
C ALA A 68 10.72 -1.84 11.97
N PHE A 69 9.81 -1.20 11.23
CA PHE A 69 9.96 0.20 10.76
C PHE A 69 11.16 0.44 9.83
N GLN A 70 11.74 -0.61 9.25
CA GLN A 70 12.94 -0.55 8.40
C GLN A 70 12.68 -1.04 6.98
N TYR A 71 11.75 -1.98 6.79
CA TYR A 71 11.44 -2.60 5.50
C TYR A 71 9.97 -3.06 5.45
N GLY A 72 9.55 -3.55 4.28
CA GLY A 72 8.19 -3.98 3.98
C GLY A 72 7.42 -2.96 3.14
N ASP A 73 6.23 -3.36 2.71
CA ASP A 73 5.36 -2.55 1.88
C ASP A 73 3.88 -2.97 2.02
N GLY A 74 2.99 -2.08 1.61
CA GLY A 74 1.55 -2.31 1.58
C GLY A 74 1.05 -3.03 0.32
N GLY A 75 1.89 -3.25 -0.68
CA GLY A 75 1.53 -3.84 -1.97
C GLY A 75 1.71 -5.36 -2.07
N GLY A 76 2.63 -5.95 -1.31
CA GLY A 76 2.94 -7.38 -1.32
C GLY A 76 1.87 -8.28 -0.68
N GLN A 77 0.71 -7.72 -0.35
CA GLN A 77 -0.40 -8.48 0.19
C GLN A 77 -1.10 -9.27 -0.93
N ARG A 78 -1.68 -10.41 -0.57
CA ARG A 78 -2.46 -11.26 -1.49
C ARG A 78 -3.95 -11.14 -1.16
N PRO A 79 -4.58 -10.00 -1.52
CA PRO A 79 -5.97 -9.72 -1.16
C PRO A 79 -6.92 -10.77 -1.72
N GLU A 80 -6.55 -11.45 -2.82
CA GLU A 80 -7.37 -12.50 -3.45
C GLU A 80 -7.80 -13.61 -2.47
N TYR A 81 -7.03 -13.86 -1.40
CA TYR A 81 -7.37 -14.85 -0.38
C TYR A 81 -8.37 -14.38 0.67
N LEU A 82 -8.70 -13.10 0.66
CA LEU A 82 -9.59 -12.47 1.65
C LEU A 82 -10.85 -11.88 1.02
N MET A 83 -10.85 -11.61 -0.29
CA MET A 83 -11.98 -10.98 -0.99
C MET A 83 -13.15 -11.95 -1.26
N ASP A 84 -13.16 -13.12 -0.62
CA ASP A 84 -14.31 -14.03 -0.53
C ASP A 84 -15.28 -13.64 0.59
N ARG A 85 -14.98 -12.56 1.33
CA ARG A 85 -15.77 -12.03 2.45
C ARG A 85 -16.18 -10.59 2.22
N ASP A 86 -17.30 -10.21 2.82
CA ASP A 86 -17.89 -8.88 2.71
C ASP A 86 -17.21 -7.87 3.65
N PHE A 87 -16.03 -7.41 3.25
CA PHE A 87 -15.31 -6.35 3.95
C PHE A 87 -14.39 -5.56 3.01
N VAL A 88 -13.98 -4.37 3.44
CA VAL A 88 -12.97 -3.56 2.73
C VAL A 88 -11.62 -3.77 3.37
N LEU A 89 -10.62 -4.18 2.59
CA LEU A 89 -9.22 -4.21 3.02
C LEU A 89 -8.50 -2.96 2.54
N VAL A 90 -7.88 -2.23 3.47
CA VAL A 90 -7.00 -1.11 3.17
C VAL A 90 -5.59 -1.47 3.62
N THR A 91 -4.63 -1.38 2.70
CA THR A 91 -3.20 -1.58 2.98
C THR A 91 -2.47 -0.27 2.70
N MET A 92 -1.45 0.08 3.48
CA MET A 92 -0.72 1.34 3.29
C MET A 92 0.79 1.13 3.24
N ASN A 93 1.48 2.10 2.66
CA ASN A 93 2.89 2.36 2.94
C ASN A 93 3.04 3.44 4.02
N TYR A 94 4.10 3.36 4.81
CA TYR A 94 4.55 4.43 5.69
C TYR A 94 6.08 4.56 5.57
N ARG A 95 6.62 5.77 5.83
CA ARG A 95 8.08 6.01 5.74
C ARG A 95 8.87 5.09 6.68
N LEU A 96 10.00 4.60 6.21
CA LEU A 96 10.83 3.60 6.87
C LEU A 96 12.23 4.13 7.14
N GLY A 97 12.91 3.52 8.10
CA GLY A 97 14.28 3.87 8.44
C GLY A 97 14.39 5.31 8.96
N PRO A 98 15.42 6.07 8.55
CA PRO A 98 15.67 7.43 9.04
C PRO A 98 14.82 8.54 8.39
N LEU A 99 13.86 8.19 7.52
CA LEU A 99 13.03 9.15 6.73
C LEU A 99 11.85 9.77 7.49
#